data_AF-A0A7S0Q636-F1
#
_entry.id   AF-A0A7S0Q636-F1
#
_cell.length_a   1.000
_cell.length_b   1.000
_cell.length_c   1.000
_cell.angle_alpha   90.00
_cell.angle_beta   90.00
_cell.angle_gamma   90.00
#
_symmetry.space_group_name_H-M   'P 1'
#
loop_
_entity.id
_entity.type
_entity.pdbx_description
1 polymer ?
#
loop_
_entity_poly.entity_id
_entity_poly.type
_entity_poly.pdbx_seq_one_letter_code
_entity_poly.pdbx_strand_id
1 'polypeptide(L)'
;EYVTPLVVYLCSEANQQTGSIFEVGAGWISRVRWQRSAGAFLPLNDDFTSEAVRDVWTDVNNFDNPSYPTSAQDSFGPVMANLNNKSKPKKAKSSNVDVAKAK
;
A
#
# COMPACT_ATOMS: atom_id res chain seq x y z
N GLU A 1 -24.77 1.97 31.36
CA GLU A 1 -23.36 2.09 31.76
C GLU A 1 -22.47 0.92 31.29
N TYR A 2 -22.20 0.79 29.99
CA TYR A 2 -21.25 -0.23 29.46
C TYR A 2 -20.12 0.35 28.60
N VAL A 3 -20.04 1.68 28.52
CA VAL A 3 -19.00 2.44 27.79
C VAL A 3 -18.12 3.21 28.78
N THR A 4 -18.74 3.79 29.81
CA THR A 4 -18.12 4.63 30.85
C THR A 4 -16.85 4.01 31.46
N PRO A 5 -16.79 2.71 31.81
CA PRO A 5 -15.57 2.13 32.38
C PRO A 5 -14.35 2.21 31.44
N LEU A 6 -14.54 2.02 30.13
CA LEU A 6 -13.46 2.15 29.15
C LEU A 6 -12.95 3.59 29.09
N VAL A 7 -13.86 4.58 29.09
CA VAL A 7 -13.50 6.00 29.06
C VAL A 7 -12.71 6.38 30.31
N VAL A 8 -13.17 5.94 31.49
CA VAL A 8 -12.46 6.20 32.76
C VAL A 8 -11.05 5.61 32.72
N TYR A 9 -10.89 4.38 32.23
CA TYR A 9 -9.57 3.77 32.10
C TYR A 9 -8.66 4.53 31.13
N LEU A 10 -9.15 4.88 29.94
CA LEU A 10 -8.38 5.61 28.92
C LEU A 10 -7.91 6.98 29.40
N CYS A 11 -8.67 7.64 30.28
CA CYS A 11 -8.32 8.93 30.88
C CYS A 11 -7.51 8.82 32.19
N SER A 12 -7.25 7.62 32.70
CA SER A 12 -6.50 7.43 33.94
C SER A 12 -4.98 7.51 33.71
N GLU A 13 -4.23 7.86 34.76
CA GLU A 13 -2.76 7.86 34.74
C GLU A 13 -2.15 6.47 34.47
N ALA A 14 -2.91 5.41 34.71
CA ALA A 14 -2.47 4.04 34.45
C ALA A 14 -2.46 3.70 32.95
N ASN A 15 -3.16 4.45 32.10
CA ASN A 15 -3.18 4.21 30.66
C ASN A 15 -2.03 4.96 29.97
N GLN A 16 -1.17 4.20 29.26
CA GLN A 16 -0.06 4.75 28.46
C GLN A 16 -0.38 4.81 26.96
N GLN A 17 -1.56 4.36 26.54
CA GLN A 17 -1.93 4.27 25.14
C GLN A 17 -2.38 5.62 24.58
N THR A 18 -1.90 5.98 23.39
CA THR A 18 -2.31 7.18 22.65
C THR A 18 -2.63 6.86 21.18
N GLY A 19 -3.33 7.78 20.49
CA GLY A 19 -3.58 7.71 19.04
C GLY A 19 -4.31 6.47 18.55
N SER A 20 -5.09 5.82 19.41
CA SER A 20 -5.71 4.52 19.16
C SER A 20 -7.23 4.64 19.05
N ILE A 21 -7.85 3.76 18.25
CA ILE A 21 -9.29 3.72 18.04
C ILE A 21 -9.85 2.48 18.71
N PHE A 22 -10.95 2.63 19.45
CA PHE A 22 -11.61 1.55 20.16
C PHE A 22 -13.09 1.49 19.82
N GLU A 23 -13.61 0.26 19.72
CA GLU A 23 -15.04 -0.02 19.64
C GLU A 23 -15.48 -0.61 20.98
N VAL A 24 -16.67 -0.20 21.43
CA VAL A 24 -17.23 -0.66 22.71
C VAL A 24 -18.74 -0.73 22.65
N GLY A 25 -19.30 -1.83 23.13
CA GLY A 25 -20.75 -2.04 23.17
C GLY A 25 -21.11 -3.37 23.81
N ALA A 26 -22.22 -3.40 24.55
CA ALA A 26 -22.74 -4.62 25.20
C ALA A 26 -21.69 -5.42 26.04
N GLY A 27 -20.73 -4.73 26.66
CA GLY A 27 -19.66 -5.35 27.46
C GLY A 27 -18.47 -5.88 26.65
N TRP A 28 -18.47 -5.72 25.32
CA TRP A 28 -17.33 -6.01 24.45
C TRP A 28 -16.51 -4.74 24.20
N ILE A 29 -15.18 -4.90 24.17
CA ILE A 29 -14.21 -3.83 23.88
C ILE A 29 -13.20 -4.37 22.89
N SER A 30 -12.91 -3.62 21.82
CA SER A 30 -11.90 -3.97 20.81
C SER A 30 -11.12 -2.74 20.37
N ARG A 31 -9.93 -2.96 19.81
CA ARG A 31 -9.09 -1.93 19.20
C ARG A 31 -9.08 -2.10 17.68
N VAL A 32 -9.27 -0.99 16.97
CA VAL A 32 -9.13 -0.90 15.52
C VAL A 32 -7.75 -0.35 15.16
N ARG A 33 -7.17 -0.87 14.08
CA ARG A 33 -5.94 -0.34 13.46
C ARG A 33 -5.98 -0.52 11.96
N TRP A 34 -5.16 0.25 11.25
CA TRP A 34 -4.94 0.08 9.82
C TRP A 34 -4.17 -1.21 9.51
N GLN A 35 -4.59 -1.85 8.43
CA GLN A 35 -3.90 -2.95 7.76
C GLN A 35 -3.75 -2.58 6.29
N ARG A 36 -2.54 -2.71 5.75
CA ARG A 36 -2.24 -2.42 4.34
C ARG A 36 -1.70 -3.68 3.68
N SER A 37 -2.21 -4.05 2.51
CA SER A 37 -1.67 -5.15 1.71
C SER A 37 -0.19 -4.94 1.37
N ALA A 38 0.50 -6.00 0.93
CA ALA A 38 1.85 -5.86 0.37
C ALA A 38 1.87 -4.99 -0.90
N GLY A 39 0.74 -4.94 -1.60
CA GLY A 39 0.59 -4.19 -2.84
C GLY A 39 1.26 -4.90 -4.02
N ALA A 40 1.36 -4.17 -5.14
CA ALA A 40 2.08 -4.60 -6.32
C ALA A 40 3.00 -3.48 -6.80
N PHE A 41 4.14 -3.85 -7.39
CA PHE A 41 5.09 -2.92 -7.96
C PHE A 41 4.96 -2.92 -9.48
N LEU A 42 4.57 -1.76 -10.02
CA LEU A 42 4.53 -1.54 -11.47
C LEU A 42 5.77 -0.76 -11.91
N PRO A 43 6.27 -1.02 -13.13
CA PRO A 43 7.42 -0.32 -13.67
C PRO A 43 7.12 1.15 -13.90
N LEU A 44 8.12 2.00 -13.73
CA LEU A 44 7.99 3.46 -13.92
C LEU A 44 8.38 3.86 -15.35
N ASN A 45 7.70 3.27 -16.33
CA ASN A 45 7.91 3.51 -17.76
C ASN A 45 6.56 3.45 -18.51
N ASP A 46 6.60 3.40 -19.84
CA ASP A 46 5.40 3.34 -20.69
C ASP A 46 4.56 2.05 -20.49
N ASP A 47 5.08 1.04 -19.78
CA ASP A 47 4.31 -0.15 -19.40
C ASP A 47 3.39 0.13 -18.18
N PHE A 48 3.45 1.31 -17.55
CA PHE A 48 2.49 1.75 -16.54
C PHE A 48 1.17 2.17 -17.21
N THR A 49 0.28 1.20 -17.42
CA THR A 49 -1.04 1.44 -18.03
C THR A 49 -2.18 1.01 -17.10
N SER A 50 -3.40 1.40 -17.44
CA SER A 50 -4.62 0.93 -16.75
C SER A 50 -4.76 -0.59 -16.79
N GLU A 51 -4.34 -1.21 -17.89
CA GLU A 51 -4.37 -2.67 -18.08
C GLU A 51 -3.35 -3.34 -17.16
N ALA A 52 -2.13 -2.77 -17.04
CA ALA A 52 -1.14 -3.28 -16.11
C ALA A 52 -1.62 -3.23 -14.65
N VAL A 53 -2.35 -2.17 -14.25
CA VAL A 53 -2.99 -2.07 -12.93
C VAL A 53 -4.06 -3.13 -12.75
N ARG A 54 -4.93 -3.34 -13.75
CA ARG A 54 -5.97 -4.38 -13.74
C ARG A 54 -5.34 -5.77 -13.53
N ASP A 55 -4.26 -6.05 -14.24
CA ASP A 55 -3.63 -7.37 -14.25
C ASP A 55 -3.00 -7.74 -12.89
N VAL A 56 -2.59 -6.74 -12.09
CA VAL A 56 -2.07 -6.93 -10.72
C VAL A 56 -3.10 -6.64 -9.62
N TRP A 57 -4.36 -6.40 -9.97
CA TRP A 57 -5.38 -5.94 -9.01
C TRP A 57 -5.63 -6.95 -7.88
N THR A 58 -5.50 -8.25 -8.17
CA THR A 58 -5.59 -9.31 -7.16
C THR A 58 -4.51 -9.16 -6.09
N ASP A 59 -3.27 -8.84 -6.47
CA ASP A 59 -2.15 -8.67 -5.54
C ASP A 59 -2.30 -7.40 -4.69
N VAL A 60 -2.82 -6.31 -5.29
CA VAL A 60 -3.14 -5.07 -4.57
C VAL A 60 -4.15 -5.31 -3.44
N ASN A 61 -5.09 -6.24 -3.65
CA ASN A 61 -6.13 -6.59 -2.69
C ASN A 61 -5.80 -7.85 -1.86
N ASN A 62 -4.58 -8.38 -1.97
CA ASN A 62 -4.16 -9.54 -1.18
C ASN A 62 -3.66 -9.09 0.21
N PHE A 63 -4.30 -9.61 1.26
CA PHE A 63 -3.99 -9.32 2.65
C PHE A 63 -3.33 -10.48 3.40
N ASP A 64 -2.84 -11.52 2.71
CA ASP A 64 -2.18 -12.68 3.31
C ASP A 64 -0.83 -12.33 3.96
N ASN A 65 -0.13 -11.31 3.43
CA ASN A 65 1.11 -10.77 4.00
C ASN A 65 1.01 -9.26 4.22
N PRO A 66 0.21 -8.81 5.20
CA PRO A 66 -0.09 -7.40 5.39
C PRO A 66 1.00 -6.68 6.19
N SER A 67 1.03 -5.36 6.05
CA SER A 67 1.77 -4.44 6.92
C SER A 67 0.82 -3.61 7.77
N TYR A 68 1.33 -3.08 8.89
CA TYR A 68 0.55 -2.31 9.86
C TYR A 68 1.21 -0.96 10.14
N PRO A 69 1.16 -0.02 9.18
CA PRO A 69 1.83 1.26 9.30
C PRO A 69 1.26 2.07 10.48
N THR A 70 2.16 2.67 11.27
CA THR A 70 1.82 3.50 12.43
C THR A 70 2.25 4.96 12.25
N SER A 71 3.09 5.23 11.25
CA SER A 71 3.59 6.56 10.92
C SER A 71 3.56 6.81 9.41
N ALA A 72 3.71 8.07 9.01
CA ALA A 72 3.88 8.44 7.61
C ALA A 72 5.17 7.80 7.05
N GLN A 73 6.24 7.73 7.85
CA GLN A 73 7.53 7.16 7.48
C GLN A 73 7.41 5.67 7.13
N ASP A 74 6.62 4.90 7.89
CA ASP A 74 6.36 3.47 7.61
C ASP A 74 5.69 3.28 6.23
N SER A 75 4.97 4.29 5.76
CA SER A 75 4.22 4.23 4.51
C SER A 75 5.12 4.43 3.27
N PHE A 76 6.24 5.16 3.39
CA PHE A 76 7.10 5.54 2.27
C PHE A 76 8.09 4.46 1.82
N GLY A 77 8.42 3.48 2.67
CA GLY A 77 9.42 2.44 2.35
C GLY A 77 9.22 1.73 1.01
N PRO A 78 8.02 1.17 0.74
CA PRO A 78 7.72 0.52 -0.54
C PRO A 78 7.85 1.45 -1.75
N VAL A 79 7.44 2.72 -1.62
CA VAL A 79 7.55 3.70 -2.70
C VAL A 79 9.01 3.93 -3.07
N MET A 80 9.88 4.14 -2.06
CA MET A 80 11.32 4.32 -2.27
C MET A 80 11.98 3.06 -2.86
N ALA A 81 11.53 1.87 -2.46
CA ALA A 81 11.99 0.61 -3.03
C ALA A 81 11.67 0.52 -4.53
N ASN A 82 10.46 0.93 -4.95
CA ASN A 82 10.07 0.94 -6.36
C ASN A 82 10.85 1.98 -7.17
N LEU A 83 11.07 3.18 -6.62
CA LEU A 83 11.86 4.24 -7.26
C LEU A 83 13.31 3.80 -7.53
N ASN A 84 13.89 3.03 -6.61
CA ASN A 84 15.25 2.49 -6.76
C ASN A 84 15.31 1.31 -7.73
N ASN A 85 14.18 0.66 -8.02
CA ASN A 85 14.09 -0.42 -8.98
C ASN A 85 14.06 0.14 -10.42
N LYS A 86 15.21 0.61 -10.91
CA LYS A 86 15.37 1.15 -12.26
C LYS A 86 14.95 0.11 -13.31
N SER A 87 13.75 0.25 -13.87
CA SER A 87 13.39 -0.44 -15.11
C SER A 87 14.32 0.07 -16.21
N LYS A 88 15.17 -0.80 -16.74
CA LYS A 88 15.96 -0.48 -17.94
C LYS A 88 14.98 -0.11 -19.05
N PRO A 89 15.13 1.02 -19.76
CA PRO A 89 14.27 1.33 -20.89
C PRO A 89 14.44 0.23 -21.95
N LYS A 90 13.32 -0.38 -22.38
CA LYS A 90 13.30 -1.26 -23.56
C LYS A 90 13.77 -0.41 -24.75
N LYS A 91 14.91 -0.77 -25.35
CA LYS A 91 15.32 -0.23 -26.66
C LYS A 91 14.14 -0.37 -27.63
N ALA A 92 13.65 0.75 -28.13
CA ALA A 92 12.76 0.78 -29.28
C ALA A 92 13.41 -0.05 -30.40
N LYS A 93 12.69 -1.04 -30.93
CA LYS A 93 13.13 -1.81 -32.09
C LYS A 93 13.34 -0.81 -33.24
N SER A 94 14.58 -0.60 -33.67
CA SER A 94 14.86 0.08 -34.93
C SER A 94 14.31 -0.80 -36.05
N SER A 95 13.17 -0.43 -36.63
CA SER A 95 12.82 -0.93 -37.95
C SER A 95 13.78 -0.30 -38.95
N ASN A 96 14.83 -1.05 -39.31
CA ASN A 96 15.57 -0.78 -40.55
C ASN A 96 14.58 -0.90 -41.71
N VAL A 97 14.26 0.22 -42.34
CA VAL A 97 13.68 0.23 -43.68
C VAL A 97 14.84 0.44 -44.63
N ASP A 98 15.53 -0.64 -44.96
CA ASP A 98 16.47 -0.66 -46.07
C ASP A 98 15.74 -0.99 -47.37
N VAL A 99 15.64 0.07 -48.19
CA VAL A 99 15.82 0.09 -49.65
C VAL A 99 14.89 -0.77 -50.52
N ALA A 100 13.93 -0.09 -51.17
CA ALA A 100 13.42 -0.49 -52.48
C ALA A 100 13.67 0.62 -53.52
N LYS A 101 14.75 0.40 -54.25
CA LYS A 101 15.19 1.01 -55.51
C LYS A 101 14.07 0.96 -56.57
N ALA A 102 13.66 2.09 -57.14
CA ALA A 102 12.95 2.10 -58.43
C ALA A 102 13.03 3.49 -59.11
N LYS A 103 13.84 3.52 -60.18
CA LYS A 103 13.82 4.37 -61.38
C LYS A 103 13.66 5.88 -61.26
#